data_AF-A0A7Y0AG44-F1
#
_entry.id   AF-A0A7Y0AG44-F1
#
_cell.length_a   1.000
_cell.length_b   1.000
_cell.length_c   1.000
_cell.angle_alpha   90.00
_cell.angle_beta   90.00
_cell.angle_gamma   90.00
#
_symmetry.space_group_name_H-M   'P 1'
#
loop_
_entity.id
_entity.type
_entity.pdbx_description
1 polymer ?
#
loop_
_entity_poly.entity_id
_entity_poly.type
_entity_poly.pdbx_seq_one_letter_code
_entity_poly.pdbx_strand_id
1 'polypeptide(L)'
;MKTWLLLLALLLGTAFSLWLSPAPQGAPDVEYWGEYVRVAPGLGFVLNHDSQGYIDAARYPSQLLRPGEVRQSRPLYILLGTAVGYPLATGLRLGSQLGLLPPWWPETTCYWGFYGGYVLLNALALLASLGLLRWLVAALAGCPARRWVFWPLAWVLVANPITKAFFWTAHQQMLAFLVPLFCLALALWVARRPAPGWLYAAALSAALGVLPLLYGSFGLAWPALAFGLGAASLVHPRARAARFSARLAGQLLLSLALFAAPTLLWIGLLRLHGTTYYNHEAVRYHQLVWLLEACHLPLAGYLALVGRRLAEYLGSLQLIAGWLLLGLGLLAATWWRTRRVRPAQALLPALPGRALAFTFACFGGFFALLGYYPERLAYTLLPLVLCLLAGLLPHWPPRRARWLALAGAAGWYGYVLLSYGPFS
;
A
#
# COMPACT_ATOMS: atom_id res chain seq x y z
N MET A 1 23.36 6.46 6.43
CA MET A 1 23.73 5.89 5.12
C MET A 1 23.74 4.35 5.10
N LYS A 2 24.54 3.67 5.95
CA LYS A 2 24.68 2.19 5.95
C LYS A 2 23.37 1.39 5.95
N THR A 3 22.35 1.79 6.72
CA THR A 3 21.07 1.06 6.75
C THR A 3 20.30 1.13 5.44
N TRP A 4 20.26 2.29 4.78
CA TRP A 4 19.54 2.44 3.50
C TRP A 4 20.18 1.60 2.40
N LEU A 5 21.50 1.47 2.38
CA LEU A 5 22.20 0.56 1.47
C LEU A 5 21.80 -0.91 1.70
N LEU A 6 21.64 -1.34 2.96
CA LEU A 6 21.18 -2.69 3.26
C LEU A 6 19.71 -2.91 2.87
N LEU A 7 18.85 -1.90 3.00
CA LEU A 7 17.46 -1.98 2.54
C LEU A 7 17.39 -2.06 1.01
N LEU A 8 18.20 -1.26 0.32
CA LEU A 8 18.31 -1.30 -1.14
C LEU A 8 18.84 -2.65 -1.61
N ALA A 9 19.87 -3.18 -0.95
CA ALA A 9 20.43 -4.50 -1.27
C ALA A 9 19.41 -5.62 -1.05
N LEU A 10 18.64 -5.60 0.04
CA LEU A 10 17.54 -6.55 0.28
C LEU A 10 16.48 -6.46 -0.83
N LEU A 11 16.06 -5.24 -1.16
CA LEU A 11 15.03 -4.98 -2.17
C LEU A 11 15.47 -5.44 -3.55
N LEU A 12 16.63 -4.99 -4.02
CA LEU A 12 17.14 -5.36 -5.35
C LEU A 12 17.49 -6.85 -5.40
N GLY A 13 18.17 -7.38 -4.37
CA GLY A 13 18.51 -8.79 -4.29
C GLY A 13 17.27 -9.69 -4.38
N THR A 14 16.18 -9.32 -3.68
CA THR A 14 14.91 -10.05 -3.77
C THR A 14 14.23 -9.85 -5.12
N ALA A 15 14.15 -8.62 -5.62
CA ALA A 15 13.45 -8.33 -6.88
C ALA A 15 14.09 -9.02 -8.10
N PHE A 16 15.42 -9.08 -8.14
CA PHE A 16 16.16 -9.80 -9.18
C PHE A 16 16.11 -11.31 -8.99
N SER A 17 16.18 -11.81 -7.75
CA SER A 17 16.11 -13.26 -7.54
C SER A 17 14.75 -13.85 -7.92
N LEU A 18 13.68 -13.06 -7.84
CA LEU A 18 12.35 -13.44 -8.34
C LEU A 18 12.30 -13.64 -9.86
N TRP A 19 13.30 -13.21 -10.63
CA TRP A 19 13.40 -13.55 -12.05
C TRP A 19 13.68 -15.03 -12.31
N LEU A 20 14.17 -15.76 -11.31
CA LEU A 20 14.39 -17.21 -11.38
C LEU A 20 13.09 -18.01 -11.21
N SER A 21 11.96 -17.33 -11.01
CA SER A 21 10.68 -18.00 -10.86
C SER A 21 10.23 -18.63 -12.19
N PRO A 22 9.56 -19.79 -12.16
CA PRO A 22 9.06 -20.40 -13.38
C PRO A 22 8.14 -19.45 -14.16
N ALA A 23 8.22 -19.53 -15.49
CA ALA A 23 7.32 -18.81 -16.37
C ALA A 23 5.86 -19.16 -16.05
N PRO A 24 4.91 -18.23 -16.24
CA PRO A 24 3.51 -18.53 -16.04
C PRO A 24 3.10 -19.70 -16.95
N GLN A 25 2.76 -20.85 -16.36
CA GLN A 25 2.05 -21.90 -17.06
C GLN A 25 0.58 -21.47 -17.12
N GLY A 26 0.07 -21.17 -18.32
CA GLY A 26 -1.34 -20.83 -18.49
C GLY A 26 -2.19 -21.98 -17.98
N ALA A 27 -2.72 -21.86 -16.76
CA ALA A 27 -3.78 -22.74 -16.33
C ALA A 27 -4.97 -22.46 -17.26
N PRO A 28 -5.65 -23.49 -17.80
CA PRO A 28 -6.69 -23.33 -18.81
C PRO A 28 -7.85 -22.42 -18.39
N ASP A 29 -8.00 -22.16 -17.08
CA ASP A 29 -9.08 -21.37 -16.50
C ASP A 29 -8.61 -20.09 -15.77
N VAL A 30 -7.33 -19.73 -15.84
CA VAL A 30 -6.80 -18.50 -15.21
C VAL A 30 -6.50 -17.47 -16.30
N GLU A 31 -7.40 -16.49 -16.43
CA GLU A 31 -7.22 -15.34 -17.33
C GLU A 31 -6.10 -14.43 -16.79
N TYR A 32 -4.87 -14.78 -17.12
CA TYR A 32 -3.70 -13.97 -16.80
C TYR A 32 -3.57 -12.81 -17.79
N TRP A 33 -3.71 -11.57 -17.30
CA TRP A 33 -3.58 -10.36 -18.11
C TRP A 33 -2.15 -9.79 -18.07
N GLY A 34 -1.21 -10.47 -18.73
CA GLY A 34 0.16 -10.00 -18.92
C GLY A 34 0.98 -10.85 -19.88
N GLU A 35 2.18 -10.38 -20.19
CA GLU A 35 3.15 -11.06 -21.05
C GLU A 35 4.36 -11.52 -20.23
N TYR A 36 4.89 -12.71 -20.49
CA TYR A 36 6.14 -13.15 -19.86
C TYR A 36 7.35 -12.70 -20.67
N VAL A 37 8.10 -11.74 -20.12
CA VAL A 37 9.34 -11.24 -20.72
C VAL A 37 10.49 -12.16 -20.32
N ARG A 38 10.95 -12.96 -21.29
CA ARG A 38 12.12 -13.83 -21.12
C ARG A 38 13.40 -13.02 -21.29
N VAL A 39 14.23 -12.98 -20.26
CA VAL A 39 15.54 -12.32 -20.28
C VAL A 39 16.63 -13.32 -20.70
N ALA A 40 16.58 -14.56 -20.20
CA ALA A 40 17.48 -15.65 -20.56
C ALA A 40 16.81 -17.02 -20.28
N PRO A 41 17.45 -18.17 -20.61
CA PRO A 41 16.93 -19.47 -20.19
C PRO A 41 16.74 -19.55 -18.67
N GLY A 42 15.50 -19.77 -18.22
CA GLY A 42 15.16 -19.82 -16.79
C GLY A 42 15.14 -18.47 -16.06
N LEU A 43 15.25 -17.35 -16.79
CA LEU A 43 15.21 -15.99 -16.23
C LEU A 43 14.17 -15.14 -16.97
N GLY A 44 13.25 -14.54 -16.22
CA GLY A 44 12.27 -13.62 -16.79
C GLY A 44 11.33 -13.05 -15.75
N PHE A 45 10.44 -12.18 -16.20
CA PHE A 45 9.43 -11.58 -15.34
C PHE A 45 8.13 -11.33 -16.11
N VAL A 46 7.08 -11.07 -15.35
CA VAL A 46 5.76 -10.75 -15.88
C VAL A 46 5.66 -9.25 -16.15
N LEU A 47 5.28 -8.89 -17.38
CA LEU A 47 4.91 -7.54 -17.78
C LEU A 47 3.38 -7.44 -17.85
N ASN A 48 2.78 -6.72 -16.91
CA ASN A 48 1.34 -6.51 -16.90
C ASN A 48 0.91 -5.63 -18.09
N HIS A 49 -0.16 -6.02 -18.80
CA HIS A 49 -0.63 -5.30 -19.99
C HIS A 49 -1.12 -3.86 -19.70
N ASP A 50 -1.55 -3.56 -18.48
CA ASP A 50 -1.89 -2.18 -18.08
C ASP A 50 -0.69 -1.23 -18.11
N SER A 51 0.54 -1.78 -18.12
CA SER A 51 1.78 -1.00 -18.16
C SER A 51 1.82 -0.04 -19.34
N GLN A 52 1.33 -0.47 -20.51
CA GLN A 52 1.31 0.34 -21.71
C GLN A 52 0.48 1.61 -21.50
N GLY A 53 -0.72 1.47 -20.91
CA GLY A 53 -1.60 2.60 -20.62
C GLY A 53 -0.97 3.61 -19.64
N TYR A 54 -0.23 3.14 -18.64
CA TYR A 54 0.52 4.05 -17.75
C TYR A 54 1.65 4.78 -18.50
N ILE A 55 2.41 4.07 -19.32
CA ILE A 55 3.54 4.63 -20.07
C ILE A 55 3.05 5.67 -21.08
N ASP A 56 1.99 5.36 -21.83
CA ASP A 56 1.44 6.26 -22.84
C ASP A 56 0.83 7.51 -22.21
N ALA A 57 0.08 7.36 -21.12
CA ALA A 57 -0.46 8.50 -20.38
C ALA A 57 0.68 9.37 -19.79
N ALA A 58 1.77 8.77 -19.30
CA ALA A 58 2.92 9.52 -18.79
C ALA A 58 3.69 10.25 -19.90
N ARG A 59 3.78 9.65 -21.10
CA ARG A 59 4.40 10.25 -22.28
C ARG A 59 3.57 11.41 -22.84
N TYR A 60 2.25 11.33 -22.71
CA TYR A 60 1.29 12.32 -23.19
C TYR A 60 0.28 12.67 -22.08
N PRO A 61 0.67 13.41 -21.02
CA PRO A 61 -0.19 13.66 -19.86
C PRO A 61 -1.46 14.43 -20.19
N SER A 62 -1.52 15.12 -21.33
CA SER A 62 -2.76 15.74 -21.85
C SER A 62 -3.86 14.72 -22.14
N GLN A 63 -3.55 13.43 -22.29
CA GLN A 63 -4.54 12.35 -22.40
C GLN A 63 -5.46 12.28 -21.18
N LEU A 64 -5.00 12.71 -20.00
CA LEU A 64 -5.84 12.81 -18.79
C LEU A 64 -7.04 13.74 -18.98
N LEU A 65 -6.99 14.68 -19.93
CA LEU A 65 -8.10 15.57 -20.25
C LEU A 65 -9.08 14.96 -21.26
N ARG A 66 -8.86 13.74 -21.75
CA ARG A 66 -9.78 13.09 -22.70
C ARG A 66 -10.98 12.49 -21.96
N PRO A 67 -12.20 12.55 -22.54
CA PRO A 67 -13.36 11.85 -21.99
C PRO A 67 -13.09 10.34 -21.83
N GLY A 68 -13.41 9.79 -20.65
CA GLY A 68 -13.30 8.35 -20.39
C GLY A 68 -11.88 7.82 -20.18
N GLU A 69 -10.88 8.68 -20.04
CA GLU A 69 -9.50 8.23 -19.77
C GLU A 69 -9.42 7.50 -18.42
N VAL A 70 -9.01 6.22 -18.46
CA VAL A 70 -9.00 5.29 -17.32
C VAL A 70 -8.18 5.82 -16.14
N ARG A 71 -7.12 6.60 -16.41
CA ARG A 71 -6.21 7.11 -15.38
C ARG A 71 -6.61 8.49 -14.81
N GLN A 72 -7.77 9.02 -15.19
CA GLN A 72 -8.31 10.27 -14.62
C GLN A 72 -8.53 10.24 -13.11
N SER A 73 -8.78 9.07 -12.52
CA SER A 73 -8.91 8.93 -11.07
C SER A 73 -7.57 9.05 -10.32
N ARG A 74 -6.43 9.05 -11.05
CA ARG A 74 -5.08 8.94 -10.48
C ARG A 74 -4.05 9.85 -11.17
N PRO A 75 -4.38 11.13 -11.44
CA PRO A 75 -3.59 11.97 -12.33
C PRO A 75 -2.17 12.20 -11.82
N LEU A 76 -1.97 12.26 -10.49
CA LEU A 76 -0.66 12.53 -9.93
C LEU A 76 0.33 11.39 -10.18
N TYR A 77 -0.13 10.13 -10.23
CA TYR A 77 0.76 9.01 -10.56
C TYR A 77 1.25 9.08 -12.01
N ILE A 78 0.40 9.54 -12.92
CA ILE A 78 0.78 9.79 -14.31
C ILE A 78 1.81 10.91 -14.38
N LEU A 79 1.55 12.03 -13.71
CA LEU A 79 2.47 13.18 -13.69
C LEU A 79 3.82 12.86 -13.03
N LEU A 80 3.86 11.99 -12.03
CA LEU A 80 5.13 11.49 -11.47
C LEU A 80 5.87 10.60 -12.47
N GLY A 81 5.16 9.73 -13.20
CA GLY A 81 5.72 8.97 -14.31
C GLY A 81 6.30 9.88 -15.39
N THR A 82 5.60 10.97 -15.71
CA THR A 82 6.08 12.02 -16.62
C THR A 82 7.36 12.68 -16.12
N ALA A 83 7.35 13.13 -14.86
CA ALA A 83 8.45 13.88 -14.25
C ALA A 83 9.74 13.05 -14.14
N VAL A 84 9.63 11.75 -13.88
CA VAL A 84 10.78 10.84 -13.82
C VAL A 84 11.16 10.29 -15.20
N GLY A 85 10.16 10.01 -16.05
CA GLY A 85 10.35 9.37 -17.35
C GLY A 85 11.07 10.25 -18.37
N TYR A 86 10.77 11.55 -18.44
CA TYR A 86 11.43 12.45 -19.41
C TYR A 86 12.94 12.58 -19.19
N PRO A 87 13.45 12.85 -17.97
CA PRO A 87 14.88 12.86 -17.71
C PRO A 87 15.57 11.53 -18.07
N LEU A 88 14.96 10.40 -17.70
CA LEU A 88 15.51 9.07 -18.02
C LEU A 88 15.53 8.80 -19.53
N ALA A 89 14.43 9.10 -20.24
CA ALA A 89 14.35 8.97 -21.70
C ALA A 89 15.39 9.85 -22.41
N THR A 90 15.68 11.03 -21.86
CA THR A 90 16.69 11.93 -22.40
C THR A 90 18.09 11.39 -22.15
N GLY A 91 18.39 10.93 -20.94
CA GLY A 91 19.67 10.30 -20.61
C GLY A 91 19.96 9.04 -21.45
N LEU A 92 18.95 8.18 -21.66
CA LEU A 92 19.09 7.00 -22.52
C LEU A 92 19.33 7.37 -23.99
N ARG A 93 18.66 8.41 -24.50
CA ARG A 93 18.91 8.91 -25.86
C ARG A 93 20.32 9.44 -26.03
N LEU A 94 20.81 10.24 -25.09
CA LEU A 94 22.19 10.73 -25.09
C LEU A 94 23.19 9.56 -25.00
N GLY A 95 22.95 8.59 -24.12
CA GLY A 95 23.79 7.39 -24.01
C GLY A 95 23.84 6.58 -25.30
N SER A 96 22.72 6.44 -26.01
CA SER A 96 22.65 5.80 -27.33
C SER A 96 23.46 6.57 -28.38
N GLN A 97 23.30 7.89 -28.46
CA GLN A 97 24.04 8.76 -29.38
C GLN A 97 25.55 8.74 -29.13
N LEU A 98 25.96 8.58 -27.88
CA LEU A 98 27.37 8.50 -27.47
C LEU A 98 27.95 7.08 -27.59
N GLY A 99 27.17 6.09 -28.05
CA GLY A 99 27.63 4.69 -28.15
C GLY A 99 27.88 4.02 -26.80
N LEU A 100 27.32 4.56 -25.70
CA LEU A 100 27.45 4.00 -24.35
C LEU A 100 26.47 2.87 -24.07
N LEU A 101 25.40 2.76 -24.87
CA LEU A 101 24.42 1.69 -24.76
C LEU A 101 24.81 0.51 -25.65
N PRO A 102 24.53 -0.74 -25.22
CA PRO A 102 24.82 -1.91 -26.02
C PRO A 102 24.07 -1.92 -27.36
N PRO A 103 24.63 -2.54 -28.42
CA PRO A 103 23.98 -2.61 -29.75
C PRO A 103 22.61 -3.29 -29.76
N TRP A 104 22.35 -4.17 -28.79
CA TRP A 104 21.08 -4.88 -28.61
C TRP A 104 20.03 -4.05 -27.87
N TRP A 105 20.34 -2.81 -27.49
CA TRP A 105 19.38 -1.96 -26.80
C TRP A 105 18.23 -1.56 -27.74
N PRO A 106 16.97 -1.68 -27.30
CA PRO A 106 15.82 -1.42 -28.15
C PRO A 106 15.77 0.02 -28.69
N GLU A 107 15.38 0.16 -29.96
CA GLU A 107 15.35 1.43 -30.70
C GLU A 107 14.45 2.50 -30.05
N THR A 108 13.42 2.07 -29.32
CA THR A 108 12.45 2.96 -28.66
C THR A 108 12.92 3.48 -27.29
N THR A 109 14.11 4.07 -27.22
CA THR A 109 14.70 4.67 -25.99
C THR A 109 13.73 5.57 -25.19
N CYS A 110 12.80 6.24 -25.88
CA CYS A 110 11.74 7.04 -25.26
C CYS A 110 10.81 6.18 -24.38
N TYR A 111 10.31 5.05 -24.90
CA TYR A 111 9.45 4.12 -24.17
C TYR A 111 10.14 3.57 -22.91
N TRP A 112 11.40 3.14 -23.06
CA TRP A 112 12.18 2.56 -21.98
C TRP A 112 12.53 3.57 -20.87
N GLY A 113 12.61 4.85 -21.19
CA GLY A 113 12.75 5.91 -20.18
C GLY A 113 11.54 6.01 -19.24
N PHE A 114 10.32 5.96 -19.79
CA PHE A 114 9.09 5.98 -18.99
C PHE A 114 8.86 4.67 -18.23
N TYR A 115 9.07 3.53 -18.89
CA TYR A 115 9.03 2.21 -18.23
C TYR A 115 9.99 2.15 -17.04
N GLY A 116 11.27 2.52 -17.27
CA GLY A 116 12.29 2.58 -16.22
C GLY A 116 11.93 3.57 -15.11
N GLY A 117 11.29 4.69 -15.46
CA GLY A 117 10.76 5.64 -14.49
C GLY A 117 9.72 5.02 -13.56
N TYR A 118 8.78 4.23 -14.08
CA TYR A 118 7.80 3.54 -13.24
C TYR A 118 8.40 2.41 -12.39
N VAL A 119 9.36 1.64 -12.93
CA VAL A 119 10.10 0.65 -12.14
C VAL A 119 10.86 1.33 -11.00
N LEU A 120 11.43 2.52 -11.24
CA LEU A 120 12.03 3.33 -10.18
C LEU A 120 11.00 3.79 -9.15
N LEU A 121 9.83 4.26 -9.56
CA LEU A 121 8.74 4.64 -8.64
C LEU A 121 8.29 3.45 -7.77
N ASN A 122 8.23 2.23 -8.32
CA ASN A 122 7.95 1.01 -7.58
C ASN A 122 9.03 0.72 -6.52
N ALA A 123 10.31 0.81 -6.92
CA ALA A 123 11.44 0.62 -6.02
C ALA A 123 11.41 1.66 -4.88
N LEU A 124 11.13 2.92 -5.19
CA LEU A 124 11.00 4.00 -4.20
C LEU A 124 9.83 3.78 -3.24
N ALA A 125 8.66 3.36 -3.74
CA ALA A 125 7.49 3.06 -2.91
C ALA A 125 7.77 1.90 -1.94
N LEU A 126 8.40 0.82 -2.41
CA LEU A 126 8.74 -0.33 -1.58
C LEU A 126 9.89 -0.01 -0.59
N LEU A 127 10.87 0.80 -1.00
CA LEU A 127 11.92 1.30 -0.11
C LEU A 127 11.36 2.23 0.99
N ALA A 128 10.42 3.11 0.65
CA ALA A 128 9.70 3.92 1.62
C ALA A 128 8.89 3.04 2.60
N SER A 129 8.26 1.97 2.09
CA SER A 129 7.55 0.98 2.90
C SER A 129 8.49 0.30 3.91
N LEU A 130 9.69 -0.11 3.49
CA LEU A 130 10.72 -0.65 4.38
C LEU A 130 11.19 0.37 5.43
N GLY A 131 11.37 1.62 5.03
CA GLY A 131 11.72 2.72 5.93
C GLY A 131 10.67 2.95 7.02
N LEU A 132 9.40 2.99 6.63
CA LEU A 132 8.26 3.12 7.55
C LEU A 132 8.12 1.90 8.44
N LEU A 133 8.23 0.67 7.89
CA LEU A 133 8.20 -0.56 8.68
C LEU A 133 9.29 -0.54 9.75
N ARG A 134 10.51 -0.10 9.43
CA ARG A 134 11.60 0.03 10.41
C ARG A 134 11.24 0.96 11.57
N TRP A 135 10.66 2.12 11.25
CA TRP A 135 10.21 3.08 12.26
C TRP A 135 9.06 2.52 13.10
N LEU A 136 8.10 1.85 12.46
CA LEU A 136 6.94 1.23 13.12
C LEU A 136 7.34 0.08 14.04
N VAL A 137 8.30 -0.77 13.63
CA VAL A 137 8.85 -1.84 14.48
C VAL A 137 9.43 -1.24 15.76
N ALA A 138 10.19 -0.15 15.67
CA ALA A 138 10.70 0.53 16.86
C ALA A 138 9.57 1.11 17.74
N ALA A 139 8.53 1.69 17.11
CA ALA A 139 7.39 2.26 17.80
C ALA A 139 6.51 1.20 18.51
N LEU A 140 6.39 0.00 17.94
CA LEU A 140 5.53 -1.08 18.43
C LEU A 140 6.26 -1.99 19.44
N ALA A 141 7.55 -2.25 19.24
CA ALA A 141 8.34 -3.12 20.11
C ALA A 141 8.82 -2.44 21.41
N GLY A 142 8.64 -1.13 21.57
CA GLY A 142 8.97 -0.40 22.80
C GLY A 142 10.46 -0.29 23.14
N CYS A 143 11.36 -0.74 22.26
CA CYS A 143 12.81 -0.69 22.39
C CYS A 143 13.44 -0.49 20.99
N PRO A 144 14.71 -0.04 20.87
CA PRO A 144 15.39 0.06 19.58
C PRO A 144 15.22 -1.26 18.81
N ALA A 145 14.60 -1.15 17.63
CA ALA A 145 14.13 -2.29 16.84
C ALA A 145 15.19 -3.39 16.81
N ARG A 146 14.91 -4.50 17.50
CA ARG A 146 15.83 -5.64 17.51
C ARG A 146 15.97 -6.09 16.06
N ARG A 147 17.18 -5.97 15.50
CA ARG A 147 17.46 -6.24 14.07
C ARG A 147 16.90 -7.61 13.63
N TRP A 148 16.86 -8.58 14.55
CA TRP A 148 16.30 -9.91 14.29
C TRP A 148 14.78 -9.96 14.10
N VAL A 149 14.03 -8.96 14.56
CA VAL A 149 12.58 -8.82 14.26
C VAL A 149 12.40 -8.12 12.92
N PHE A 150 13.14 -7.04 12.68
CA PHE A 150 12.97 -6.23 11.48
C PHE A 150 13.30 -7.00 10.20
N TRP A 151 14.47 -7.64 10.11
CA TRP A 151 14.95 -8.23 8.85
C TRP A 151 14.06 -9.35 8.30
N PRO A 152 13.57 -10.32 9.10
CA PRO A 152 12.63 -11.32 8.59
C PRO A 152 11.33 -10.70 8.08
N LEU A 153 10.76 -9.73 8.81
CA LEU A 153 9.51 -9.05 8.40
C LEU A 153 9.71 -8.20 7.14
N ALA A 154 10.85 -7.51 7.05
CA ALA A 154 11.24 -6.76 5.86
C ALA A 154 11.40 -7.67 4.65
N TRP A 155 11.99 -8.87 4.84
CA TRP A 155 12.11 -9.85 3.78
C TRP A 155 10.74 -10.34 3.30
N VAL A 156 9.82 -10.68 4.21
CA VAL A 156 8.43 -11.04 3.86
C VAL A 156 7.72 -9.91 3.11
N LEU A 157 7.93 -8.65 3.52
CA LEU A 157 7.32 -7.50 2.85
C LEU A 157 7.80 -7.37 1.39
N VAL A 158 9.08 -7.62 1.09
CA VAL A 158 9.58 -7.51 -0.29
C VAL A 158 9.39 -8.79 -1.10
N ALA A 159 9.51 -9.96 -0.46
CA ALA A 159 9.34 -11.26 -1.07
C ALA A 159 7.88 -11.67 -1.00
N ASN A 160 7.02 -11.08 -1.82
CA ASN A 160 5.61 -11.46 -1.87
C ASN A 160 5.13 -11.55 -3.31
N PRO A 161 3.98 -12.20 -3.53
CA PRO A 161 3.42 -12.35 -4.86
C PRO A 161 3.18 -11.08 -5.67
N ILE A 162 2.77 -9.99 -5.04
CA ILE A 162 2.54 -8.71 -5.72
C ILE A 162 3.86 -8.09 -6.16
N THR A 163 4.91 -8.15 -5.34
CA THR A 163 6.25 -7.69 -5.76
C THR A 163 6.72 -8.50 -6.97
N LYS A 164 6.56 -9.82 -6.93
CA LYS A 164 6.91 -10.69 -8.06
C LYS A 164 6.17 -10.30 -9.34
N ALA A 165 4.86 -10.08 -9.27
CA ALA A 165 4.04 -9.79 -10.44
C ALA A 165 4.17 -8.36 -10.96
N PHE A 166 4.43 -7.37 -10.08
CA PHE A 166 4.28 -5.95 -10.43
C PHE A 166 5.53 -5.09 -10.26
N PHE A 167 6.60 -5.56 -9.61
CA PHE A 167 7.79 -4.71 -9.37
C PHE A 167 8.40 -4.20 -10.68
N TRP A 168 8.52 -5.10 -11.67
CA TRP A 168 9.05 -4.82 -13.01
C TRP A 168 7.95 -4.39 -14.00
N THR A 169 6.87 -3.76 -13.52
CA THR A 169 5.75 -3.32 -14.37
C THR A 169 5.43 -1.86 -14.09
N ALA A 170 4.90 -1.15 -15.09
CA ALA A 170 4.38 0.20 -14.85
C ALA A 170 3.02 0.09 -14.17
N HIS A 171 3.00 -0.03 -12.84
CA HIS A 171 1.77 -0.19 -12.08
C HIS A 171 1.91 0.29 -10.63
N GLN A 172 0.81 0.81 -10.08
CA GLN A 172 0.69 1.30 -8.71
C GLN A 172 0.72 0.26 -7.58
N GLN A 173 0.89 -1.04 -7.85
CA GLN A 173 0.64 -2.06 -6.81
C GLN A 173 1.59 -2.00 -5.61
N MET A 174 2.80 -1.43 -5.76
CA MET A 174 3.70 -1.23 -4.62
C MET A 174 3.13 -0.26 -3.58
N LEU A 175 2.16 0.58 -3.95
CA LEU A 175 1.45 1.46 -3.02
C LEU A 175 0.53 0.67 -2.07
N ALA A 176 0.12 -0.55 -2.42
CA ALA A 176 -0.62 -1.43 -1.52
C ALA A 176 0.15 -1.74 -0.22
N PHE A 177 1.49 -1.67 -0.27
CA PHE A 177 2.36 -1.80 0.91
C PHE A 177 2.59 -0.48 1.63
N LEU A 178 2.79 0.59 0.86
CA LEU A 178 3.13 1.89 1.40
C LEU A 178 1.97 2.52 2.18
N VAL A 179 0.77 2.52 1.60
CA VAL A 179 -0.41 3.23 2.13
C VAL A 179 -0.78 2.76 3.56
N PRO A 180 -0.92 1.46 3.89
CA PRO A 180 -1.25 1.04 5.24
C PRO A 180 -0.17 1.40 6.27
N LEU A 181 1.11 1.25 5.92
CA LEU A 181 2.22 1.64 6.80
C LEU A 181 2.26 3.16 6.99
N PHE A 182 2.01 3.92 5.94
CA PHE A 182 1.91 5.38 5.98
C PHE A 182 0.76 5.84 6.87
N CYS A 183 -0.43 5.25 6.73
CA CYS A 183 -1.59 5.60 7.57
C CYS A 183 -1.33 5.30 9.05
N LEU A 184 -0.77 4.14 9.38
CA LEU A 184 -0.41 3.82 10.76
C LEU A 184 0.65 4.78 11.30
N ALA A 185 1.67 5.10 10.49
CA ALA A 185 2.72 6.03 10.88
C ALA A 185 2.20 7.45 11.08
N LEU A 186 1.32 7.92 10.20
CA LEU A 186 0.63 9.21 10.31
C LEU A 186 -0.19 9.29 11.58
N ALA A 187 -1.04 8.29 11.84
CA ALA A 187 -1.86 8.20 13.06
C ALA A 187 -0.99 8.33 14.33
N LEU A 188 0.12 7.60 14.37
CA LEU A 188 1.06 7.63 15.50
C LEU A 188 1.84 8.94 15.62
N TRP A 189 2.29 9.49 14.50
CA TRP A 189 3.06 10.73 14.46
C TRP A 189 2.23 11.92 14.91
N VAL A 190 0.98 12.03 14.45
CA VAL A 190 0.06 13.07 14.89
C VAL A 190 -0.34 12.87 16.35
N ALA A 191 -0.67 11.63 16.77
CA ALA A 191 -1.08 11.34 18.14
C ALA A 191 -0.02 11.68 19.21
N ARG A 192 1.26 11.68 18.82
CA ARG A 192 2.39 12.04 19.71
C ARG A 192 2.69 13.53 19.75
N ARG A 193 2.04 14.34 18.92
CA ARG A 193 2.25 15.79 18.90
C ARG A 193 1.49 16.48 20.02
N PRO A 194 2.11 17.44 20.73
CA PRO A 194 1.39 18.24 21.71
C PRO A 194 0.39 19.16 21.02
N ALA A 195 -0.91 18.91 21.27
CA ALA A 195 -2.05 19.75 20.88
C ALA A 195 -1.92 20.42 19.49
N PRO A 196 -1.97 19.63 18.39
CA PRO A 196 -1.85 20.18 17.04
C PRO A 196 -2.87 21.28 16.77
N GLY A 197 -2.38 22.49 16.48
CA GLY A 197 -3.21 23.65 16.17
C GLY A 197 -4.03 23.48 14.89
N TRP A 198 -5.03 24.34 14.70
CA TRP A 198 -5.93 24.28 13.53
C TRP A 198 -5.18 24.54 12.22
N LEU A 199 -4.22 25.49 12.18
CA LEU A 199 -3.37 25.76 11.02
C LEU A 199 -2.55 24.53 10.62
N TYR A 200 -1.98 23.83 11.61
CA TYR A 200 -1.22 22.61 11.38
C TYR A 200 -2.11 21.52 10.78
N ALA A 201 -3.29 21.29 11.36
CA ALA A 201 -4.23 20.31 10.81
C ALA A 201 -4.71 20.70 9.42
N ALA A 202 -4.99 21.98 9.17
CA ALA A 202 -5.41 22.48 7.86
C ALA A 202 -4.32 22.26 6.80
N ALA A 203 -3.09 22.72 7.06
CA ALA A 203 -1.97 22.56 6.14
C ALA A 203 -1.64 21.08 5.88
N LEU A 204 -1.62 20.26 6.93
CA LEU A 204 -1.39 18.83 6.80
C LEU A 204 -2.52 18.15 6.02
N SER A 205 -3.78 18.55 6.21
CA SER A 205 -4.91 17.97 5.49
C SER A 205 -4.89 18.31 4.01
N ALA A 206 -4.58 19.56 3.67
CA ALA A 206 -4.41 19.97 2.27
C ALA A 206 -3.28 19.20 1.59
N ALA A 207 -2.14 19.04 2.27
CA ALA A 207 -1.00 18.25 1.75
C ALA A 207 -1.36 16.76 1.60
N LEU A 208 -2.05 16.16 2.56
CA LEU A 208 -2.49 14.77 2.50
C LEU A 208 -3.58 14.55 1.44
N GLY A 209 -4.42 15.56 1.19
CA GLY A 209 -5.49 15.53 0.19
C GLY A 209 -5.01 15.39 -1.26
N VAL A 210 -3.72 15.64 -1.50
CA VAL A 210 -3.07 15.39 -2.79
C VAL A 210 -2.82 13.90 -3.02
N LEU A 211 -2.65 13.11 -1.96
CA LEU A 211 -2.29 11.68 -2.08
C LEU A 211 -3.38 10.79 -2.70
N PRO A 212 -4.70 11.02 -2.50
CA PRO A 212 -5.73 10.33 -3.26
C PRO A 212 -5.58 10.45 -4.79
N LEU A 213 -5.02 11.56 -5.30
CA LEU A 213 -4.71 11.72 -6.73
C LEU A 213 -3.56 10.81 -7.20
N LEU A 214 -2.78 10.26 -6.28
CA LEU A 214 -1.74 9.26 -6.55
C LEU A 214 -2.34 7.85 -6.57
N TYR A 215 -3.11 7.50 -5.54
CA TYR A 215 -3.72 6.18 -5.37
C TYR A 215 -4.92 6.26 -4.44
N GLY A 216 -6.06 5.69 -4.87
CA GLY A 216 -7.34 5.87 -4.19
C GLY A 216 -7.34 5.50 -2.69
N SER A 217 -6.59 4.47 -2.28
CA SER A 217 -6.53 4.06 -0.87
C SER A 217 -5.86 5.09 0.04
N PHE A 218 -5.16 6.10 -0.49
CA PHE A 218 -4.71 7.24 0.32
C PHE A 218 -5.88 8.07 0.87
N GLY A 219 -7.12 7.85 0.42
CA GLY A 219 -8.32 8.32 1.13
C GLY A 219 -8.33 7.92 2.61
N LEU A 220 -7.72 6.79 2.97
CA LEU A 220 -7.55 6.33 4.34
C LEU A 220 -6.51 7.12 5.17
N ALA A 221 -5.78 8.05 4.55
CA ALA A 221 -4.94 8.99 5.29
C ALA A 221 -5.77 9.97 6.14
N TRP A 222 -6.98 10.35 5.71
CA TRP A 222 -7.86 11.19 6.51
C TRP A 222 -8.34 10.54 7.81
N PRO A 223 -8.92 9.32 7.83
CA PRO A 223 -9.30 8.69 9.09
C PRO A 223 -8.08 8.44 9.99
N ALA A 224 -6.91 8.14 9.43
CA ALA A 224 -5.66 8.05 10.20
C ALA A 224 -5.26 9.39 10.85
N LEU A 225 -5.36 10.51 10.12
CA LEU A 225 -5.18 11.85 10.66
C LEU A 225 -6.21 12.15 11.76
N ALA A 226 -7.48 11.83 11.53
CA ALA A 226 -8.57 12.06 12.49
C ALA A 226 -8.33 11.30 13.80
N PHE A 227 -7.93 10.03 13.72
CA PHE A 227 -7.50 9.25 14.88
C PHE A 227 -6.33 9.94 15.59
N GLY A 228 -5.31 10.38 14.85
CA GLY A 228 -4.15 11.05 15.42
C GLY A 228 -4.51 12.34 16.17
N LEU A 229 -5.36 13.18 15.57
CA LEU A 229 -5.85 14.42 16.19
C LEU A 229 -6.65 14.12 17.46
N GLY A 230 -7.58 13.16 17.42
CA GLY A 230 -8.37 12.75 18.59
C GLY A 230 -7.52 12.09 19.69
N ALA A 231 -6.53 11.29 19.33
CA ALA A 231 -5.63 10.68 20.30
C ALA A 231 -4.72 11.72 20.97
N ALA A 232 -4.13 12.63 20.20
CA ALA A 232 -3.32 13.73 20.73
C ALA A 232 -4.15 14.61 21.69
N SER A 233 -5.41 14.83 21.34
CA SER A 233 -6.29 15.68 22.12
C SER A 233 -6.65 15.04 23.48
N LEU A 234 -6.84 13.71 23.54
CA LEU A 234 -7.16 12.98 24.78
C LEU A 234 -5.99 12.86 25.77
N VAL A 235 -4.75 12.89 25.28
CA VAL A 235 -3.54 12.71 26.11
C VAL A 235 -3.20 13.98 26.91
N HIS A 236 -3.69 15.16 26.51
CA HIS A 236 -3.31 16.42 27.14
C HIS A 236 -4.39 16.97 28.10
N PRO A 237 -4.11 17.09 29.41
CA PRO A 237 -5.11 17.40 30.44
C PRO A 237 -5.79 18.78 30.32
N ARG A 238 -5.21 19.73 29.59
CA ARG A 238 -5.80 21.06 29.32
C ARG A 238 -7.05 21.02 28.42
N ALA A 239 -7.38 19.85 27.88
CA ALA A 239 -8.37 19.69 26.84
C ALA A 239 -9.69 19.04 27.31
N ARG A 240 -9.92 18.84 28.62
CA ARG A 240 -11.09 18.09 29.13
C ARG A 240 -12.43 18.84 29.20
N ALA A 241 -12.51 20.12 28.86
CA ALA A 241 -13.75 20.92 28.97
C ALA A 241 -14.68 20.74 27.75
N ALA A 242 -16.00 20.90 27.89
CA ALA A 242 -16.99 20.76 26.81
C ALA A 242 -16.71 21.60 25.52
N ARG A 243 -15.95 22.71 25.62
CA ARG A 243 -15.47 23.49 24.47
C ARG A 243 -14.51 22.69 23.56
N PHE A 244 -13.97 21.59 24.04
CA PHE A 244 -13.02 20.73 23.34
C PHE A 244 -13.65 19.83 22.28
N SER A 245 -14.85 19.30 22.53
CA SER A 245 -15.54 18.46 21.55
C SER A 245 -15.95 19.28 20.33
N ALA A 246 -16.48 20.49 20.53
CA ALA A 246 -16.82 21.41 19.45
C ALA A 246 -15.59 21.86 18.65
N ARG A 247 -14.47 22.18 19.33
CA ARG A 247 -13.22 22.55 18.65
C ARG A 247 -12.64 21.40 17.83
N LEU A 248 -12.58 20.19 18.40
CA LEU A 248 -12.10 19.01 17.68
C LEU A 248 -13.01 18.69 16.49
N ALA A 249 -14.32 18.74 16.67
CA ALA A 249 -15.28 18.55 15.58
C ALA A 249 -15.08 19.57 14.45
N GLY A 250 -14.95 20.86 14.78
CA GLY A 250 -14.65 21.91 13.80
C GLY A 250 -13.31 21.68 13.08
N GLN A 251 -12.28 21.24 13.81
CA GLN A 251 -10.97 20.90 13.24
C GLN A 251 -11.05 19.68 12.31
N LEU A 252 -11.86 18.67 12.64
CA LEU A 252 -12.09 17.48 11.81
C LEU A 252 -12.93 17.79 10.56
N LEU A 253 -13.92 18.68 10.66
CA LEU A 253 -14.70 19.13 9.52
C LEU A 253 -13.84 19.95 8.55
N LEU A 254 -13.06 20.90 9.08
CA LEU A 254 -12.12 21.68 8.27
C LEU A 254 -11.05 20.79 7.63
N SER A 255 -10.51 19.81 8.37
CA SER A 255 -9.53 18.87 7.82
C SER A 255 -10.13 18.04 6.69
N LEU A 256 -11.37 17.56 6.83
CA LEU A 256 -12.06 16.80 5.78
C LEU A 256 -12.26 17.64 4.52
N ALA A 257 -12.75 18.87 4.67
CA ALA A 257 -12.96 19.78 3.54
C ALA A 257 -11.65 20.06 2.79
N LEU A 258 -10.57 20.38 3.52
CA LEU A 258 -9.25 20.65 2.93
C LEU A 258 -8.59 19.40 2.35
N PHE A 259 -8.84 18.21 2.93
CA PHE A 259 -8.38 16.94 2.38
C PHE A 259 -9.10 16.59 1.07
N ALA A 260 -10.40 16.88 0.95
CA ALA A 260 -11.15 16.64 -0.28
C ALA A 260 -10.81 17.65 -1.39
N ALA A 261 -10.35 18.86 -1.02
CA ALA A 261 -10.15 19.97 -1.94
C ALA A 261 -9.29 19.62 -3.18
N PRO A 262 -8.13 18.96 -3.09
CA PRO A 262 -7.33 18.66 -4.30
C PRO A 262 -8.05 17.74 -5.30
N THR A 263 -8.82 16.77 -4.82
CA THR A 263 -9.62 15.91 -5.70
C THR A 263 -10.77 16.68 -6.35
N LEU A 264 -11.46 17.52 -5.59
CA LEU A 264 -12.52 18.39 -6.11
C LEU A 264 -11.99 19.42 -7.12
N LEU A 265 -10.80 19.98 -6.87
CA LEU A 265 -10.14 20.90 -7.80
C LEU A 265 -9.77 20.21 -9.11
N TRP A 266 -9.29 18.97 -9.05
CA TRP A 266 -9.04 18.17 -10.26
C TRP A 266 -10.32 17.91 -11.06
N ILE A 267 -11.41 17.52 -10.39
CA ILE A 267 -12.73 17.35 -11.02
C ILE A 267 -13.20 18.68 -11.66
N GLY A 268 -13.04 19.80 -10.95
CA GLY A 268 -13.35 21.12 -11.45
C GLY A 268 -12.53 21.49 -12.70
N LEU A 269 -11.23 21.21 -12.69
CA LEU A 269 -10.33 21.45 -13.83
C LEU A 269 -10.77 20.66 -15.07
N LEU A 270 -11.11 19.37 -14.91
CA LEU A 270 -11.63 18.57 -16.03
C LEU A 270 -12.90 19.20 -16.62
N ARG A 271 -13.81 19.65 -15.76
CA ARG A 271 -15.06 20.31 -16.18
C ARG A 271 -14.81 21.62 -16.93
N LEU A 272 -13.82 22.42 -16.50
CA LEU A 272 -13.40 23.63 -17.20
C LEU A 272 -12.84 23.33 -18.61
N HIS A 273 -12.27 22.13 -18.81
CA HIS A 273 -11.82 21.62 -20.10
C HIS A 273 -12.91 20.85 -20.87
N GLY A 274 -14.19 21.01 -20.51
CA GLY A 274 -15.31 20.36 -21.21
C GLY A 274 -15.37 18.84 -21.02
N THR A 275 -14.67 18.30 -20.02
CA THR A 275 -14.57 16.85 -19.77
C THR A 275 -15.22 16.48 -18.44
N THR A 276 -16.02 15.42 -18.43
CA THR A 276 -16.58 14.85 -17.20
C THR A 276 -15.57 13.94 -16.54
N TYR A 277 -15.37 14.10 -15.23
CA TYR A 277 -14.52 13.20 -14.45
C TYR A 277 -14.98 11.75 -14.58
N TYR A 278 -14.08 10.89 -15.06
CA TYR A 278 -14.28 9.46 -15.16
C TYR A 278 -13.48 8.73 -14.07
N ASN A 279 -14.17 7.84 -13.35
CA ASN A 279 -13.55 6.91 -12.43
C ASN A 279 -13.82 5.50 -12.94
N HIS A 280 -12.81 4.89 -13.56
CA HIS A 280 -12.94 3.58 -14.18
C HIS A 280 -13.42 2.52 -13.20
N GLU A 281 -12.93 2.59 -11.96
CA GLU A 281 -13.27 1.61 -10.93
C GLU A 281 -14.73 1.70 -10.48
N ALA A 282 -15.26 2.91 -10.35
CA ALA A 282 -16.67 3.13 -10.03
C ALA A 282 -17.57 2.73 -11.21
N VAL A 283 -17.20 3.08 -12.44
CA VAL A 283 -18.06 2.83 -13.62
C VAL A 283 -18.03 1.36 -14.07
N ARG A 284 -16.85 0.72 -14.12
CA ARG A 284 -16.71 -0.66 -14.62
C ARG A 284 -16.93 -1.71 -13.55
N TYR A 285 -16.46 -1.47 -12.33
CA TYR A 285 -16.44 -2.47 -11.26
C TYR A 285 -17.42 -2.12 -10.13
N HIS A 286 -18.19 -1.03 -10.26
CA HIS A 286 -19.14 -0.56 -9.25
C HIS A 286 -18.49 -0.39 -7.86
N GLN A 287 -17.21 -0.03 -7.84
CA GLN A 287 -16.45 0.05 -6.60
C GLN A 287 -17.02 1.14 -5.68
N LEU A 288 -17.33 0.78 -4.44
CA LEU A 288 -17.95 1.63 -3.40
C LEU A 288 -19.35 2.19 -3.72
N VAL A 289 -19.79 2.14 -4.99
CA VAL A 289 -21.11 2.65 -5.42
C VAL A 289 -22.19 1.58 -5.40
N TRP A 290 -21.82 0.29 -5.41
CA TRP A 290 -22.78 -0.82 -5.39
C TRP A 290 -23.76 -0.79 -4.21
N LEU A 291 -23.38 -0.20 -3.06
CA LEU A 291 -24.28 0.00 -1.93
C LEU A 291 -25.38 1.00 -2.23
N LEU A 292 -25.02 2.12 -2.89
CA LEU A 292 -25.98 3.14 -3.32
C LEU A 292 -26.89 2.58 -4.41
N GLU A 293 -26.31 1.83 -5.35
CA GLU A 293 -27.06 1.14 -6.39
C GLU A 293 -28.01 0.11 -5.79
N ALA A 294 -27.65 -0.57 -4.70
CA ALA A 294 -28.49 -1.57 -4.05
C ALA A 294 -29.63 -0.98 -3.19
N CYS A 295 -29.67 0.33 -2.95
CA CYS A 295 -30.68 0.95 -2.07
C CYS A 295 -32.13 0.80 -2.56
N HIS A 296 -32.35 0.50 -3.85
CA HIS A 296 -33.69 0.25 -4.39
C HIS A 296 -34.21 -1.17 -4.12
N LEU A 297 -33.37 -2.08 -3.62
CA LEU A 297 -33.77 -3.45 -3.32
C LEU A 297 -34.60 -3.53 -2.02
N PRO A 298 -35.55 -4.48 -1.91
CA PRO A 298 -36.17 -4.81 -0.63
C PRO A 298 -35.12 -5.19 0.43
N LEU A 299 -35.39 -4.94 1.71
CA LEU A 299 -34.42 -5.15 2.80
C LEU A 299 -33.77 -6.55 2.78
N ALA A 300 -34.56 -7.60 2.53
CA ALA A 300 -34.04 -8.96 2.43
C ALA A 300 -33.05 -9.14 1.25
N GLY A 301 -33.36 -8.55 0.08
CA GLY A 301 -32.49 -8.57 -1.09
C GLY A 301 -31.22 -7.74 -0.88
N TYR A 302 -31.34 -6.57 -0.24
CA TYR A 302 -30.20 -5.75 0.14
C TYR A 302 -29.25 -6.49 1.10
N LEU A 303 -29.77 -7.09 2.17
CA LEU A 303 -28.97 -7.85 3.14
C LEU A 303 -28.32 -9.08 2.50
N ALA A 304 -29.02 -9.78 1.60
CA ALA A 304 -28.47 -10.91 0.86
C ALA A 304 -27.31 -10.50 -0.07
N LEU A 305 -27.44 -9.37 -0.75
CA LEU A 305 -26.35 -8.81 -1.58
C LEU A 305 -25.15 -8.41 -0.71
N VAL A 306 -25.37 -7.69 0.39
CA VAL A 306 -24.30 -7.32 1.34
C VAL A 306 -23.62 -8.56 1.88
N GLY A 307 -24.37 -9.57 2.33
CA GLY A 307 -23.83 -10.83 2.83
C GLY A 307 -22.97 -11.56 1.80
N ARG A 308 -23.41 -11.64 0.55
CA ARG A 308 -22.63 -12.23 -0.56
C ARG A 308 -21.35 -11.44 -0.85
N ARG A 309 -21.40 -10.11 -0.95
CA ARG A 309 -20.20 -9.28 -1.15
C ARG A 309 -19.21 -9.39 0.00
N LEU A 310 -19.69 -9.50 1.24
CA LEU A 310 -18.82 -9.74 2.39
C LEU A 310 -18.23 -11.15 2.36
N ALA A 311 -18.99 -12.16 1.94
CA ALA A 311 -18.45 -13.52 1.76
C ALA A 311 -17.38 -13.58 0.66
N GLU A 312 -17.59 -12.90 -0.47
CA GLU A 312 -16.58 -12.74 -1.53
C GLU A 312 -15.32 -12.05 -1.01
N TYR A 313 -15.47 -10.98 -0.21
CA TYR A 313 -14.35 -10.31 0.45
C TYR A 313 -13.58 -11.28 1.35
N LEU A 314 -14.27 -12.01 2.23
CA LEU A 314 -13.65 -13.00 3.11
C LEU A 314 -12.95 -14.11 2.32
N GLY A 315 -13.53 -14.53 1.19
CA GLY A 315 -12.92 -15.45 0.23
C GLY A 315 -11.59 -14.91 -0.31
N SER A 316 -11.52 -13.62 -0.67
CA SER A 316 -10.28 -13.00 -1.15
C SER A 316 -9.15 -12.99 -0.11
N LEU A 317 -9.48 -13.02 1.19
CA LEU A 317 -8.48 -13.08 2.27
C LEU A 317 -7.75 -14.42 2.34
N GLN A 318 -8.21 -15.46 1.63
CA GLN A 318 -7.57 -16.77 1.62
C GLN A 318 -6.09 -16.71 1.22
N LEU A 319 -5.73 -15.81 0.29
CA LEU A 319 -4.35 -15.62 -0.14
C LEU A 319 -3.38 -15.16 0.95
N ILE A 320 -3.90 -14.45 1.94
CA ILE A 320 -3.13 -14.00 3.11
C ILE A 320 -3.57 -14.70 4.40
N ALA A 321 -4.41 -15.73 4.30
CA ALA A 321 -4.98 -16.40 5.48
C ALA A 321 -3.88 -16.99 6.37
N GLY A 322 -2.83 -17.58 5.79
CA GLY A 322 -1.69 -18.07 6.56
C GLY A 322 -1.05 -16.98 7.44
N TRP A 323 -0.92 -15.76 6.91
CA TRP A 323 -0.40 -14.61 7.66
C TRP A 323 -1.38 -14.09 8.71
N LEU A 324 -2.68 -14.01 8.37
CA LEU A 324 -3.73 -13.61 9.31
C LEU A 324 -3.81 -14.59 10.49
N LEU A 325 -3.84 -15.89 10.22
CA LEU A 325 -3.87 -16.95 11.22
C LEU A 325 -2.59 -16.96 12.07
N LEU A 326 -1.42 -16.73 11.47
CA LEU A 326 -0.18 -16.58 12.22
C LEU A 326 -0.24 -15.37 13.16
N GLY A 327 -0.73 -14.22 12.68
CA GLY A 327 -0.90 -13.01 13.48
C GLY A 327 -1.85 -13.23 14.66
N LEU A 328 -3.02 -13.80 14.41
CA LEU A 328 -4.04 -14.10 15.43
C LEU A 328 -3.57 -15.18 16.42
N GLY A 329 -2.96 -16.26 15.93
CA GLY A 329 -2.42 -17.34 16.74
C GLY A 329 -1.29 -16.85 17.65
N LEU A 330 -0.36 -16.04 17.12
CA LEU A 330 0.70 -15.45 17.92
C LEU A 330 0.15 -14.44 18.93
N LEU A 331 -0.87 -13.66 18.56
CA LEU A 331 -1.56 -12.75 19.48
C LEU A 331 -2.17 -13.51 20.65
N ALA A 332 -2.95 -14.55 20.38
CA ALA A 332 -3.59 -15.40 21.39
C ALA A 332 -2.56 -16.11 22.29
N ALA A 333 -1.52 -16.69 21.70
CA ALA A 333 -0.45 -17.38 22.44
C ALA A 333 0.35 -16.40 23.33
N THR A 334 0.64 -15.21 22.81
CA THR A 334 1.34 -14.17 23.59
C THR A 334 0.46 -13.64 24.71
N TRP A 335 -0.83 -13.42 24.44
CA TRP A 335 -1.82 -13.02 25.45
C TRP A 335 -1.93 -14.04 26.58
N TRP A 336 -2.08 -15.32 26.26
CA TRP A 336 -2.17 -16.38 27.26
C TRP A 336 -0.88 -16.44 28.11
N ARG A 337 0.28 -16.44 27.46
CA ARG A 337 1.56 -16.49 28.16
C ARG A 337 1.79 -15.27 29.06
N THR A 338 1.53 -14.07 28.57
CA THR A 338 1.73 -12.83 29.34
C THR A 338 0.74 -12.72 30.48
N ARG A 339 -0.52 -13.13 30.33
CA ARG A 339 -1.47 -13.19 31.45
C ARG A 339 -1.01 -14.09 32.59
N ARG A 340 -0.35 -15.22 32.28
CA ARG A 340 0.20 -16.13 33.30
C ARG A 340 1.44 -15.60 34.00
N VAL A 341 2.35 -14.96 33.26
CA VAL A 341 3.67 -14.56 33.78
C VAL A 341 3.67 -13.11 34.31
N ARG A 342 2.91 -12.21 33.69
CA ARG A 342 2.89 -10.75 33.95
C ARG A 342 1.50 -10.14 33.66
N PRO A 343 0.51 -10.33 34.54
CA PRO A 343 -0.89 -9.94 34.28
C PRO A 343 -1.10 -8.43 34.03
N ALA A 344 -0.19 -7.57 34.50
CA ALA A 344 -0.26 -6.12 34.32
C ALA A 344 0.40 -5.59 33.02
N GLN A 345 1.12 -6.43 32.26
CA GLN A 345 1.86 -5.96 31.08
C GLN A 345 0.98 -6.00 29.83
N ALA A 346 0.69 -4.84 29.25
CA ALA A 346 0.02 -4.76 27.95
C ALA A 346 0.87 -5.40 26.83
N LEU A 347 0.22 -6.12 25.91
CA LEU A 347 0.88 -6.78 24.77
C LEU A 347 1.56 -5.80 23.82
N LEU A 348 0.88 -4.69 23.54
CA LEU A 348 1.39 -3.60 22.74
C LEU A 348 1.31 -2.32 23.58
N PRO A 349 2.22 -1.35 23.37
CA PRO A 349 2.05 -0.03 23.96
C PRO A 349 0.68 0.54 23.57
N ALA A 350 -0.05 1.13 24.53
CA ALA A 350 -1.47 1.43 24.38
C ALA A 350 -1.81 2.26 23.14
N LEU A 351 -1.06 3.34 22.88
CA LEU A 351 -1.28 4.20 21.73
C LEU A 351 -0.98 3.48 20.39
N PRO A 352 0.24 2.92 20.16
CA PRO A 352 0.52 2.09 18.99
C PRO A 352 -0.45 0.93 18.75
N GLY A 353 -0.86 0.22 19.81
CA GLY A 353 -1.82 -0.88 19.70
C GLY A 353 -3.20 -0.40 19.23
N ARG A 354 -3.72 0.70 19.78
CA ARG A 354 -4.99 1.30 19.34
C ARG A 354 -4.91 1.83 17.91
N ALA A 355 -3.81 2.49 17.54
CA ALA A 355 -3.61 3.00 16.18
C ALA A 355 -3.53 1.86 15.16
N LEU A 356 -2.84 0.76 15.49
CA LEU A 356 -2.77 -0.44 14.65
C LEU A 356 -4.14 -1.07 14.47
N ALA A 357 -4.90 -1.28 15.56
CA ALA A 357 -6.25 -1.84 15.50
C ALA A 357 -7.20 -0.96 14.68
N PHE A 358 -7.16 0.37 14.89
CA PHE A 358 -7.95 1.33 14.12
C PHE A 358 -7.59 1.28 12.63
N THR A 359 -6.29 1.30 12.29
CA THR A 359 -5.84 1.23 10.90
C THR A 359 -6.25 -0.10 10.26
N PHE A 360 -6.14 -1.21 10.98
CA PHE A 360 -6.60 -2.53 10.52
C PHE A 360 -8.11 -2.53 10.24
N ALA A 361 -8.91 -1.93 11.12
CA ALA A 361 -10.35 -1.79 10.92
C ALA A 361 -10.69 -0.89 9.73
N CYS A 362 -9.99 0.22 9.54
CA CYS A 362 -10.20 1.11 8.39
C CYS A 362 -9.89 0.41 7.06
N PHE A 363 -8.75 -0.29 6.95
CA PHE A 363 -8.41 -1.02 5.74
C PHE A 363 -9.34 -2.21 5.52
N GLY A 364 -9.63 -2.99 6.57
CA GLY A 364 -10.57 -4.10 6.50
C GLY A 364 -11.95 -3.64 6.04
N GLY A 365 -12.49 -2.59 6.66
CA GLY A 365 -13.78 -2.01 6.29
C GLY A 365 -13.79 -1.39 4.90
N PHE A 366 -12.78 -0.59 4.55
CA PHE A 366 -12.68 0.02 3.22
C PHE A 366 -12.68 -1.02 2.10
N PHE A 367 -11.85 -2.06 2.25
CA PHE A 367 -11.80 -3.12 1.25
C PHE A 367 -13.05 -3.98 1.29
N ALA A 368 -13.64 -4.28 2.46
CA ALA A 368 -14.91 -5.01 2.55
C ALA A 368 -16.10 -4.29 1.88
N LEU A 369 -16.05 -2.97 1.76
CA LEU A 369 -17.08 -2.16 1.09
C LEU A 369 -16.79 -1.96 -0.40
N LEU A 370 -15.67 -2.47 -0.92
CA LEU A 370 -15.25 -2.21 -2.30
C LEU A 370 -16.21 -2.83 -3.32
N GLY A 371 -16.76 -4.03 -3.08
CA GLY A 371 -17.72 -4.69 -3.98
C GLY A 371 -17.11 -5.44 -5.17
N TYR A 372 -15.79 -5.34 -5.36
CA TYR A 372 -15.01 -6.12 -6.32
C TYR A 372 -13.67 -6.49 -5.67
N TYR A 373 -13.34 -7.79 -5.63
CA TYR A 373 -12.25 -8.32 -4.80
C TYR A 373 -11.21 -9.09 -5.61
N PRO A 374 -10.45 -8.41 -6.48
CA PRO A 374 -9.30 -9.04 -7.08
C PRO A 374 -8.32 -9.42 -5.97
N GLU A 375 -7.82 -10.64 -6.08
CA GLU A 375 -6.92 -11.33 -5.17
C GLU A 375 -5.80 -10.43 -4.60
N ARG A 376 -5.21 -9.61 -5.46
CA ARG A 376 -4.15 -8.66 -5.10
C ARG A 376 -4.51 -7.64 -4.01
N LEU A 377 -5.78 -7.28 -3.84
CA LEU A 377 -6.16 -6.26 -2.85
C LEU A 377 -6.11 -6.76 -1.41
N ALA A 378 -6.19 -8.08 -1.19
CA ALA A 378 -6.04 -8.67 0.14
C ALA A 378 -4.67 -8.36 0.75
N TYR A 379 -3.62 -8.21 -0.08
CA TYR A 379 -2.26 -7.89 0.35
C TYR A 379 -2.10 -6.52 1.01
N THR A 380 -3.10 -5.63 0.93
CA THR A 380 -3.09 -4.35 1.65
C THR A 380 -3.15 -4.53 3.18
N LEU A 381 -3.60 -5.68 3.68
CA LEU A 381 -3.58 -6.01 5.10
C LEU A 381 -2.25 -6.62 5.56
N LEU A 382 -1.45 -7.21 4.65
CA LEU A 382 -0.19 -7.86 4.98
C LEU A 382 0.76 -6.93 5.77
N PRO A 383 1.00 -5.66 5.37
CA PRO A 383 1.87 -4.76 6.13
C PRO A 383 1.41 -4.52 7.57
N LEU A 384 0.09 -4.50 7.83
CA LEU A 384 -0.47 -4.33 9.17
C LEU A 384 -0.31 -5.61 10.01
N VAL A 385 -0.46 -6.79 9.39
CA VAL A 385 -0.12 -8.07 10.03
C VAL A 385 1.36 -8.11 10.41
N LEU A 386 2.26 -7.67 9.54
CA LEU A 386 3.69 -7.60 9.85
C LEU A 386 3.98 -6.63 11.00
N CYS A 387 3.25 -5.50 11.10
CA CYS A 387 3.33 -4.61 12.25
C CYS A 387 2.84 -5.28 13.54
N LEU A 388 1.75 -6.05 13.48
CA LEU A 388 1.28 -6.84 14.63
C LEU A 388 2.38 -7.83 15.09
N LEU A 389 2.95 -8.60 14.16
CA LEU A 389 4.05 -9.52 14.46
C LEU A 389 5.26 -8.80 15.05
N ALA A 390 5.60 -7.60 14.56
CA ALA A 390 6.69 -6.80 15.10
C ALA A 390 6.52 -6.45 16.58
N GLY A 391 5.30 -6.18 17.02
CA GLY A 391 4.99 -5.91 18.42
C GLY A 391 4.89 -7.18 19.29
N LEU A 392 4.56 -8.33 18.69
CA LEU A 392 4.39 -9.60 19.41
C LEU A 392 5.70 -10.39 19.59
N LEU A 393 6.54 -10.46 18.56
CA LEU A 393 7.79 -11.24 18.57
C LEU A 393 8.73 -10.93 19.76
N PRO A 394 8.90 -9.67 20.22
CA PRO A 394 9.75 -9.34 21.37
C PRO A 394 9.36 -10.03 22.68
N HIS A 395 8.11 -10.50 22.82
CA HIS A 395 7.64 -11.24 24.00
C HIS A 395 8.13 -12.69 24.03
N TRP A 396 8.76 -13.17 22.96
CA TRP A 396 9.25 -14.54 22.84
C TRP A 396 10.77 -14.65 23.05
N PRO A 397 11.27 -15.80 23.57
CA PRO A 397 12.70 -15.97 23.81
C PRO A 397 13.49 -15.78 22.50
N PRO A 398 14.43 -14.82 22.45
CA PRO A 398 15.04 -14.39 21.20
C PRO A 398 15.79 -15.52 20.49
N ARG A 399 16.38 -16.46 21.24
CA ARG A 399 17.09 -17.62 20.68
C ARG A 399 16.19 -18.47 19.78
N ARG A 400 14.93 -18.72 20.17
CA ARG A 400 13.99 -19.53 19.38
C ARG A 400 13.24 -18.68 18.36
N ALA A 401 12.71 -17.54 18.80
CA ALA A 401 11.90 -16.65 17.96
C ALA A 401 12.67 -16.13 16.74
N ARG A 402 13.98 -15.83 16.90
CA ARG A 402 14.84 -15.40 15.79
C ARG A 402 14.94 -16.46 14.69
N TRP A 403 15.21 -17.70 15.05
CA TRP A 403 15.36 -18.78 14.07
C TRP A 403 14.04 -19.10 13.40
N LEU A 404 12.94 -19.15 14.16
CA LEU A 404 11.61 -19.37 13.60
C LEU A 404 11.18 -18.24 12.65
N ALA A 405 11.45 -16.98 13.00
CA ALA A 405 11.13 -15.85 12.13
C ALA A 405 11.96 -15.88 10.84
N LEU A 406 13.26 -16.17 10.93
CA LEU A 406 14.14 -16.30 9.76
C LEU A 406 13.74 -17.48 8.87
N ALA A 407 13.48 -18.65 9.46
CA ALA A 407 13.04 -19.84 8.74
C ALA A 407 11.67 -19.61 8.08
N GLY A 408 10.75 -18.93 8.77
CA GLY A 408 9.45 -18.55 8.20
C GLY A 408 9.59 -17.58 7.03
N ALA A 409 10.45 -16.56 7.15
CA ALA A 409 10.72 -15.62 6.06
C ALA A 409 11.40 -16.30 4.86
N ALA A 410 12.37 -17.19 5.11
CA ALA A 410 13.04 -17.95 4.05
C ALA A 410 12.09 -18.96 3.37
N GLY A 411 11.26 -19.65 4.16
CA GLY A 411 10.23 -20.57 3.64
C GLY A 411 9.18 -19.83 2.82
N TRP A 412 8.75 -18.64 3.26
CA TRP A 412 7.85 -17.79 2.50
C TRP A 412 8.49 -17.29 1.20
N TYR A 413 9.74 -16.82 1.24
CA TYR A 413 10.47 -16.44 0.03
C TYR A 413 10.61 -17.63 -0.93
N GLY A 414 10.96 -18.82 -0.44
CA GLY A 414 10.99 -20.05 -1.23
C GLY A 414 9.64 -20.37 -1.86
N TYR A 415 8.55 -20.25 -1.09
CA TYR A 415 7.19 -20.38 -1.62
C TYR A 415 6.93 -19.36 -2.74
N VAL A 416 7.22 -18.07 -2.57
CA VAL A 416 6.96 -17.04 -3.60
C VAL A 416 7.82 -17.26 -4.86
N LEU A 417 9.07 -17.67 -4.66
CA LEU A 417 10.01 -17.96 -5.75
C LEU A 417 9.56 -19.17 -6.57
N LEU A 418 9.14 -20.26 -5.91
CA LEU A 418 8.81 -21.53 -6.55
C LEU A 418 7.35 -21.63 -6.99
N SER A 419 6.43 -20.95 -6.29
CA SER A 419 5.02 -20.92 -6.67
C SER A 419 4.84 -20.22 -7.99
N TYR A 420 3.86 -20.65 -8.77
CA TYR A 420 3.24 -19.79 -9.76
C TYR A 420 2.59 -18.62 -9.02
N GLY A 421 2.85 -17.38 -9.44
CA GLY A 421 2.27 -16.22 -8.76
C GLY A 421 0.73 -16.21 -8.87
N PRO A 422 -0.01 -15.59 -7.95
CA PRO A 422 -1.38 -15.16 -8.16
C PRO A 422 -1.32 -14.09 -9.24
N PHE A 423 -1.56 -14.54 -10.46
CA PHE A 423 -1.53 -13.74 -11.66
C PHE A 423 -2.95 -13.31 -12.08
N SER A 424 -3.92 -13.39 -11.15
CA SER A 424 -5.33 -12.99 -11.25
C SER A 424 -5.65 -11.60 -10.67
#